data_AF-A0A7X8B5P4-F1
#
_entry.id   AF-A0A7X8B5P4-F1
#
_cell.length_a   1.000
_cell.length_b   1.000
_cell.length_c   1.000
_cell.angle_alpha   90.00
_cell.angle_beta   90.00
_cell.angle_gamma   90.00
#
_symmetry.space_group_name_H-M   'P 1'
#
loop_
_entity.id
_entity.type
_entity.pdbx_description
1 polymer ?
#
loop_
_entity_poly.entity_id
_entity_poly.type
_entity_poly.pdbx_seq_one_letter_code
_entity_poly.pdbx_strand_id
1 'polypeptide(L)' 'MASPVCGHAYVRAGDYTITATSSWDVSWQALGQQGEVGLSSSATYQMPIREFVTVVIG' A
#
# COMPACT_ATOMS: atom_id res chain seq x y z
N MET A 1 -10.34 6.85 10.38
CA MET A 1 -10.75 6.62 8.97
C MET A 1 -10.38 5.20 8.55
N ALA A 2 -11.11 4.59 7.62
CA ALA A 2 -10.79 3.24 7.12
C ALA A 2 -9.99 3.31 5.81
N SER A 3 -8.95 2.48 5.68
CA SER A 3 -8.21 2.28 4.42
C SER A 3 -9.14 1.70 3.35
N PRO A 4 -9.29 2.35 2.17
CA PRO A 4 -10.20 1.87 1.12
C PRO A 4 -9.75 0.56 0.46
N VAL A 5 -8.50 0.13 0.68
CA VAL A 5 -7.90 -1.02 -0.02
C VAL A 5 -7.91 -2.30 0.83
N CYS A 6 -7.85 -2.17 2.15
CA CYS A 6 -7.78 -3.31 3.08
C CYS A 6 -8.77 -3.25 4.25
N GLY A 7 -9.58 -2.20 4.34
CA GLY A 7 -10.57 -2.04 5.42
C GLY A 7 -9.98 -1.72 6.79
N HIS A 8 -8.65 -1.62 6.92
CA HIS A 8 -8.02 -1.35 8.20
C HIS A 8 -8.36 0.07 8.69
N ALA A 9 -8.96 0.17 9.87
CA ALA A 9 -9.26 1.45 10.50
C ALA A 9 -8.08 1.89 11.37
N TYR A 10 -7.58 3.10 11.11
CA TYR A 10 -6.60 3.74 11.98
C TYR A 10 -7.37 4.47 13.09
N VAL A 11 -7.29 3.94 14.32
CA VAL A 11 -8.06 4.40 15.49
C VAL A 11 -7.30 5.47 16.30
N ARG A 12 -6.00 5.66 16.03
CA ARG A 12 -5.16 6.65 16.73
C ARG A 12 -4.44 7.53 15.72
N ALA A 13 -4.23 8.80 16.08
CA ALA A 13 -3.37 9.69 15.31
C ALA A 13 -1.91 9.21 15.42
N GLY A 14 -1.17 9.32 14.32
CA GLY A 14 0.20 8.83 14.20
C GLY A 14 0.66 8.76 12.75
N ASP A 15 1.97 8.66 12.56
CA ASP A 15 2.54 8.45 11.24
C ASP A 15 2.65 6.93 10.99
N TYR A 16 1.90 6.44 10.00
CA TYR A 16 1.86 5.02 9.68
C TYR A 16 2.63 4.75 8.40
N THR A 17 3.59 3.83 8.46
CA THR A 17 4.29 3.32 7.28
C THR A 17 3.49 2.18 6.68
N ILE A 18 2.98 2.39 5.46
CA ILE A 18 2.31 1.35 4.68
C ILE A 18 3.32 0.80 3.67
N THR A 19 3.55 -0.51 3.71
CA THR A 19 4.32 -1.22 2.69
C THR A 19 3.38 -2.12 1.90
N ALA A 20 3.28 -1.88 0.60
CA ALA A 20 2.56 -2.73 -0.33
C ALA A 20 3.56 -3.53 -1.17
N THR A 21 3.41 -4.84 -1.20
CA THR A 21 4.24 -5.75 -2.01
C THR A 21 3.36 -6.42 -3.05
N SER A 22 3.72 -6.24 -4.32
CA SER A 22 3.08 -6.87 -5.46
C SER A 22 3.99 -7.95 -6.03
N SER A 23 3.47 -9.15 -6.20
CA SER A 23 4.12 -10.28 -6.88
C SER A 23 3.50 -10.49 -8.25
N TRP A 24 4.34 -10.66 -9.27
CA TRP A 24 3.94 -10.84 -10.66
C TRP A 24 4.69 -12.04 -11.25
N ASP A 25 3.99 -12.93 -11.94
CA ASP A 25 4.61 -13.96 -12.74
C ASP A 25 4.51 -13.57 -14.22
N VAL A 26 5.66 -13.44 -14.88
CA VAL A 26 5.75 -13.01 -16.27
C VAL A 26 6.16 -14.19 -17.14
N SER A 27 5.21 -14.69 -17.93
CA SER A 27 5.49 -15.69 -18.97
C SER A 27 6.13 -15.01 -20.19
N TRP A 28 7.25 -15.54 -20.69
CA TRP A 28 7.92 -15.03 -21.90
C TRP A 28 8.18 -16.15 -22.90
N GLN A 29 8.26 -15.78 -24.18
CA GLN A 29 8.73 -16.66 -25.25
C GLN A 29 9.67 -15.88 -26.18
N ALA A 30 10.84 -16.42 -26.46
CA ALA A 30 11.83 -15.83 -27.36
C ALA A 30 12.70 -16.91 -28.01
N LEU A 31 12.96 -16.79 -29.31
CA LEU A 31 13.82 -17.70 -30.08
C LEU A 31 13.49 -19.20 -29.93
N GLY A 32 12.21 -19.53 -29.78
CA GLY A 32 11.74 -20.91 -29.57
C GLY A 32 11.90 -21.43 -28.14
N GLN A 33 12.35 -20.60 -27.20
CA GLN A 33 12.37 -20.89 -25.78
C GLN A 33 11.23 -20.16 -25.07
N GLN A 34 10.75 -20.75 -23.99
CA GLN A 34 9.67 -20.22 -23.18
C GLN A 34 9.94 -20.48 -21.70
N GLY A 35 9.46 -19.58 -20.85
CA GLY A 35 9.64 -19.68 -19.42
C GLY A 35 8.76 -18.70 -18.65
N GLU A 36 8.84 -18.76 -17.33
CA GLU A 36 8.13 -17.90 -16.42
C GLU A 36 9.15 -17.25 -15.49
N VAL A 37 9.02 -15.94 -15.25
CA VAL A 37 9.90 -15.22 -14.33
C VAL A 37 9.04 -14.51 -13.28
N GLY A 38 9.30 -14.84 -12.02
CA GLY A 38 8.70 -14.14 -10.90
C GLY A 38 9.36 -12.78 -10.69
N LEU A 39 8.55 -11.74 -10.59
CA LEU A 39 8.94 -10.38 -10.25
C LEU A 39 8.23 -9.97 -8.97
N SER A 40 8.92 -9.25 -8.10
CA SER A 40 8.32 -8.62 -6.94
C SER A 40 8.65 -7.13 -6.93
N SER A 41 7.65 -6.33 -6.59
CA SER A 41 7.78 -4.88 -6.47
C SER A 41 7.17 -4.45 -5.14
N SER A 42 7.93 -3.71 -4.34
CA SER A 42 7.48 -3.18 -3.07
C SER A 42 7.47 -1.66 -3.10
N ALA A 43 6.38 -1.05 -2.65
CA ALA A 43 6.24 0.39 -2.49
C ALA A 43 5.95 0.74 -1.03
N THR A 44 6.61 1.79 -0.54
CA THR A 44 6.42 2.29 0.82
C THR A 44 5.81 3.68 0.77
N TYR A 45 4.75 3.90 1.53
CA TYR A 45 4.08 5.19 1.67
C TYR A 45 3.95 5.56 3.14
N GLN A 46 4.34 6.80 3.49
CA GLN A 46 4.11 7.36 4.82
C GLN A 46 2.74 8.03 4.84
N MET A 47 1.82 7.47 5.62
CA MET A 47 0.48 8.01 5.81
C MET A 47 0.39 8.74 7.15
N PRO A 48 0.42 10.09 7.17
CA PRO A 48 0.22 10.85 8.39
C PRO A 48 -1.28 10.88 8.73
N ILE A 49 -1.67 10.20 9.80
CA ILE A 49 -3.02 10.27 10.36
C ILE A 49 -3.02 11.31 11.48
N ARG A 50 -3.85 12.35 11.32
CA ARG A 50 -4.01 13.45 12.29
C ARG A 50 -5.42 13.44 12.85
N GLU A 51 -5.56 13.93 14.08
CA GLU A 51 -6.86 14.19 14.70
C GLU A 51 -7.32 15.61 14.34
N PHE A 52 -8.59 15.77 13.99
CA PHE A 52 -9.21 17.08 13.82
C PHE A 52 -9.91 17.46 15.12
N VAL A 53 -9.47 18.55 15.75
CA VAL A 53 -10.14 19.11 16.92
C VAL A 53 -10.92 20.35 16.49
N THR A 54 -12.18 20.45 16.90
CA THR A 54 -12.98 21.67 16.74
C THR A 54 -12.87 22.53 17.99
N VAL A 55 -12.73 23.84 17.82
CA VAL A 55 -12.76 24.82 18.90
C VAL A 55 -14.07 25.60 18.81
N VAL A 56 -14.91 25.48 19.84
CA VAL A 56 -16.09 26.34 19.99
C VAL A 56 -15.66 27.57 20.76
N ILE A 57 -15.66 28.72 20.09
CA ILE A 57 -15.55 30.04 20.70
C ILE A 57 -16.98 30.55 20.96
N GLY A 58 -17.30 30.76 22.24
CA GLY A 58 -18.55 31.34 22.71
C GLY A 58 -18.45 32.84 22.95
#